data_AF-A0A359JJ14-F1
#
_entry.id   AF-A0A359JJ14-F1
#
_cell.length_a   1.000
_cell.length_b   1.000
_cell.length_c   1.000
_cell.angle_alpha   90.00
_cell.angle_beta   90.00
_cell.angle_gamma   90.00
#
_symmetry.space_group_name_H-M   'P 1'
#
loop_
_entity.id
_entity.type
_entity.pdbx_description
1 polymer ?
#
loop_
_entity_poly.entity_id
_entity_poly.type
_entity_poly.pdbx_seq_one_letter_code
_entity_poly.pdbx_strand_id
1 'polypeptide(L)' 'MSDRNLRKTRVGIVSSDKMDKTIVVSVVEHVKHPLYGKIMKRTYKLKA' A
#
# COMPACT_ATOMS: atom_id res chain seq x y z
N MET A 1 27.48 9.10 12.63
CA MET A 1 26.66 8.65 11.49
C MET A 1 25.25 8.46 12.01
N SER A 2 24.29 9.26 11.57
CA SER A 2 22.93 9.24 12.12
C SER A 2 22.19 7.99 11.68
N ASP A 3 21.78 7.15 12.64
CA ASP A 3 20.97 5.96 12.39
C ASP A 3 19.58 6.35 11.89
N ARG A 4 19.31 6.07 10.61
CA ARG A 4 18.03 6.36 9.96
C ARG A 4 17.07 5.20 10.25
N ASN A 5 15.92 5.47 10.89
CA ASN A 5 14.91 4.45 11.14
C ASN A 5 14.46 3.74 9.84
N LEU A 6 14.33 2.41 9.89
CA LEU A 6 13.88 1.55 8.78
C LEU A 6 12.39 1.77 8.50
N ARG A 7 12.08 2.72 7.61
CA ARG A 7 10.70 3.00 7.15
C ARG A 7 10.21 1.88 6.22
N LYS A 8 8.92 1.54 6.32
CA LYS A 8 8.28 0.54 5.44
C LYS A 8 8.10 1.10 4.03
N THR A 9 8.68 0.44 3.04
CA THR A 9 8.46 0.68 1.60
C THR A 9 7.41 -0.30 1.06
N ARG A 10 6.58 0.15 0.12
CA ARG A 10 5.53 -0.66 -0.49
C ARG A 10 5.52 -0.45 -2.00
N VAL A 11 5.15 -1.49 -2.75
CA VAL A 11 4.99 -1.45 -4.20
C VAL A 11 3.51 -1.59 -4.54
N GLY A 12 3.00 -0.78 -5.47
CA GLY A 12 1.59 -0.76 -5.85
C GLY A 12 1.40 -0.23 -7.27
N ILE A 13 0.15 -0.22 -7.72
CA ILE A 13 -0.23 0.22 -9.07
C ILE A 13 -0.77 1.65 -8.99
N VAL A 14 -0.36 2.51 -9.93
CA VAL A 14 -0.88 3.88 -10.03
C VAL A 14 -2.34 3.84 -10.48
N SER A 15 -3.23 4.42 -9.67
CA SER A 15 -4.68 4.44 -9.95
C SER A 15 -5.18 5.78 -10.47
N SER A 16 -4.48 6.89 -10.19
CA SER A 16 -4.81 8.22 -10.68
C SER A 16 -3.61 9.15 -10.63
N ASP A 17 -3.43 9.94 -11.69
CA ASP A 17 -2.38 10.95 -11.88
C ASP A 17 -2.98 12.36 -12.10
N LYS A 18 -4.15 12.62 -11.51
CA LYS A 18 -4.89 13.87 -11.73
C LYS A 18 -4.52 14.99 -10.76
N MET A 19 -3.65 14.74 -9.77
CA MET A 19 -3.32 15.75 -8.76
C MET A 19 -2.04 16.49 -9.14
N ASP A 20 -1.86 17.69 -8.62
CA ASP A 20 -0.61 18.43 -8.83
C ASP A 20 0.50 17.84 -7.96
N LYS A 21 1.57 17.35 -8.61
CA LYS A 21 2.78 16.76 -8.01
C LYS A 21 2.56 15.56 -7.08
N THR A 22 1.38 14.93 -7.10
CA THR A 22 1.05 13.78 -6.25
C THR A 22 0.23 12.75 -7.04
N ILE A 23 0.33 11.48 -6.66
CA ILE A 23 -0.38 10.38 -7.31
C ILE A 23 -1.11 9.51 -6.29
N VAL A 24 -2.18 8.85 -6.73
CA VAL A 24 -2.89 7.87 -5.90
C VAL A 24 -2.45 6.47 -6.30
N VAL A 25 -1.78 5.76 -5.40
CA VAL A 25 -1.29 4.39 -5.59
C VAL A 25 -2.19 3.41 -4.85
N SER A 26 -2.64 2.36 -5.54
CA SER A 26 -3.36 1.24 -4.94
C SER A 26 -2.39 0.13 -4.57
N VAL A 27 -2.38 -0.27 -3.30
CA VAL A 27 -1.58 -1.39 -2.78
C VAL A 27 -2.51 -2.54 -2.47
N VAL A 28 -2.15 -3.74 -2.93
CA VAL A 28 -2.88 -4.98 -2.67
C VAL A 28 -2.10 -5.82 -1.68
N GLU A 29 -2.75 -6.19 -0.58
CA GLU A 29 -2.21 -7.11 0.42
C GLU A 29 -3.04 -8.39 0.48
N HIS A 30 -2.38 -9.53 0.70
CA HIS A 30 -3.05 -10.80 0.94
C HIS A 30 -3.17 -11.00 2.45
N VAL A 31 -4.39 -10.95 2.97
CA VAL A 31 -4.67 -11.08 4.41
C VAL A 31 -5.55 -12.30 4.64
N LYS A 32 -5.23 -13.10 5.65
CA LYS A 32 -6.09 -14.22 6.07
C LYS A 32 -7.32 -13.68 6.76
N HIS A 33 -8.50 -14.17 6.39
CA HIS A 33 -9.72 -13.86 7.12
C HIS A 33 -9.63 -14.40 8.55
N PRO A 34 -9.91 -13.58 9.58
CA PRO A 34 -9.64 -13.93 10.98
C PRO A 34 -10.39 -15.18 11.46
N LEU A 35 -11.63 -15.40 10.99
CA LEU A 35 -12.46 -16.52 11.43
C LEU A 35 -12.27 -17.80 10.61
N TYR A 36 -12.05 -17.67 9.29
CA TYR A 36 -12.14 -18.78 8.34
C TYR A 36 -10.80 -19.14 7.70
N GLY A 37 -9.73 -18.37 7.96
CA GLY A 37 -8.39 -18.60 7.43
C GLY A 37 -8.23 -18.43 5.91
N LYS A 38 -9.31 -18.20 5.17
CA LYS A 38 -9.30 -17.97 3.71
C LYS A 38 -8.47 -16.73 3.38
N ILE A 39 -7.52 -16.85 2.44
CA ILE A 39 -6.71 -15.73 1.97
C ILE A 39 -7.59 -14.81 1.13
N MET A 40 -7.70 -13.55 1.53
CA MET A 40 -8.45 -12.50 0.85
C MET A 40 -7.52 -11.38 0.40
N LYS A 41 -7.83 -10.76 -0.73
CA LYS A 41 -7.12 -9.58 -1.22
C LYS A 41 -7.74 -8.33 -0.60
N ARG A 42 -6.94 -7.54 0.12
CA ARG A 42 -7.32 -6.23 0.66
C ARG A 42 -6.60 -5.16 -0.14
N THR A 43 -7.37 -4.29 -0.80
CA THR A 43 -6.83 -3.15 -1.55
C THR A 43 -7.03 -1.87 -0.74
N TYR A 44 -5.99 -1.06 -0.61
CA TYR A 44 -6.11 0.29 -0.05
C TYR A 44 -5.33 1.29 -0.90
N LYS A 45 -5.73 2.55 -0.82
CA LYS A 45 -5.16 3.63 -1.61
C LYS A 45 -4.28 4.50 -0.72
N LEU A 46 -3.07 4.79 -1.19
CA LEU A 46 -2.13 5.71 -0.60
C LEU A 46 -1.94 6.90 -1.53
N LYS A 47 -1.80 8.10 -0.98
CA LYS A 47 -1.37 9.29 -1.72
C LYS A 47 0.14 9.40 -1.58
N ALA A 48 0.83 9.63 -2.68
CA ALA A 48 2.28 9.80 -2.75
C ALA A 48 2.61 11.10 -3.47
#